data_AF-K4LH90-F1
#
_entry.id   AF-K4LH90-F1
#
_cell.length_a   1.000
_cell.length_b   1.000
_cell.length_c   1.000
_cell.angle_alpha   90.00
_cell.angle_beta   90.00
_cell.angle_gamma   90.00
#
_symmetry.space_group_name_H-M   'P 1'
#
loop_
_entity.id
_entity.type
_entity.pdbx_description
1 polymer ?
#
loop_
_entity_poly.entity_id
_entity_poly.type
_entity_poly.pdbx_seq_one_letter_code
_entity_poly.pdbx_strand_id
1 'polypeptide(L)'
;MSDAVGVVRELVERARRLPAEIEGMVLVLADKKQALHDLVQVKAQIEASLAGEVASEVDEAGRKRYPNEESRKAEIARRLQENREYQETEQMLRDIRQECIELEAKLDRARYEHRAATTLLYLVASGVQGSNQAVVEAVLGVCAADAAQDAAREEKMQNFVNCLQTGEVPHESDQQKGSRQAKGDYREARVTVLEARPGKSENVIRAYCETGDGERGAVYGKNGTGRKLAALVGQEITVKFREGNYGWFAVAVK
;
A
#
# COMPACT_ATOMS: atom_id res chain seq x y z
N MET A 1 3.34 -32.10 -22.01
CA MET A 1 3.36 -33.00 -20.82
C MET A 1 4.40 -32.60 -19.78
N SER A 2 5.61 -32.16 -20.16
CA SER A 2 6.62 -31.68 -19.18
C SER A 2 6.10 -30.55 -18.27
N ASP A 3 5.36 -29.59 -18.84
CA ASP A 3 4.88 -28.43 -18.09
C ASP A 3 3.79 -28.77 -17.07
N ALA A 4 2.90 -29.72 -17.41
CA ALA A 4 1.83 -30.19 -16.53
C ALA A 4 2.36 -30.84 -15.24
N VAL A 5 3.41 -31.66 -15.38
CA VAL A 5 4.08 -32.29 -14.22
C VAL A 5 4.76 -31.25 -13.34
N GLY A 6 5.33 -30.20 -13.94
CA GLY A 6 5.90 -29.06 -13.21
C GLY A 6 4.86 -28.33 -12.35
N VAL A 7 3.71 -27.98 -12.94
CA VAL A 7 2.61 -27.29 -12.25
C VAL A 7 2.05 -28.12 -11.09
N VAL A 8 1.80 -29.42 -11.30
CA VAL A 8 1.33 -30.30 -10.21
C VAL A 8 2.35 -30.38 -9.08
N ARG A 9 3.64 -30.50 -9.41
CA ARG A 9 4.72 -30.50 -8.41
C ARG A 9 4.72 -29.21 -7.61
N GLU A 10 4.59 -28.07 -8.26
CA GLU A 10 4.53 -26.77 -7.60
C GLU A 10 3.32 -26.66 -6.64
N LEU A 11 2.14 -27.10 -7.06
CA LEU A 11 0.95 -27.13 -6.21
C LEU A 11 1.14 -28.01 -4.97
N VAL A 12 1.78 -29.17 -5.13
CA VAL A 12 2.10 -30.08 -4.01
C VAL A 12 3.09 -29.42 -3.04
N GLU A 13 4.16 -28.81 -3.56
CA GLU A 13 5.14 -28.13 -2.71
C GLU A 13 4.51 -26.94 -1.95
N ARG A 14 3.67 -26.13 -2.61
CA ARG A 14 2.91 -25.05 -1.96
C ARG A 14 1.99 -25.61 -0.86
N ALA A 15 1.21 -26.64 -1.16
CA ALA A 15 0.30 -27.26 -0.19
C ALA A 15 1.05 -27.84 1.01
N ARG A 16 2.29 -28.33 0.81
CA ARG A 16 3.13 -28.87 1.88
C ARG A 16 3.80 -27.79 2.72
N ARG A 17 4.31 -26.73 2.10
CA ARG A 17 5.13 -25.69 2.77
C ARG A 17 4.29 -24.66 3.53
N LEU A 18 3.20 -24.19 2.91
CA LEU A 18 2.39 -23.08 3.44
C LEU A 18 1.82 -23.32 4.84
N PRO A 19 1.40 -24.54 5.26
CA PRO A 19 0.91 -24.75 6.62
C PRO A 19 1.92 -24.37 7.72
N ALA A 20 3.20 -24.73 7.54
CA ALA A 20 4.25 -24.38 8.50
C ALA A 20 4.55 -22.87 8.50
N GLU A 21 4.49 -22.22 7.33
CA GLU A 21 4.64 -20.76 7.23
C GLU A 21 3.47 -20.02 7.90
N ILE A 22 2.24 -20.49 7.68
CA ILE A 22 1.03 -19.97 8.32
C ILE A 22 1.14 -20.11 9.84
N GLU A 23 1.57 -21.26 10.34
CA GLU A 23 1.78 -21.48 11.78
C GLU A 23 2.82 -20.50 12.35
N GLY A 24 3.97 -20.36 11.69
CA GLY A 24 4.99 -19.40 12.09
C GLY A 24 4.48 -17.95 12.11
N MET A 25 3.73 -17.54 11.08
CA MET A 25 3.12 -16.20 11.04
C MET A 25 2.08 -15.99 12.14
N VAL A 26 1.28 -17.02 12.48
CA VAL A 26 0.30 -16.94 13.58
C VAL A 26 0.99 -16.72 14.93
N LEU A 27 2.09 -17.43 15.19
CA LEU A 27 2.87 -17.27 16.42
C LEU A 27 3.45 -15.86 16.52
N VAL A 28 4.13 -15.39 15.46
CA VAL A 28 4.70 -14.03 15.43
C VAL A 28 3.62 -12.96 15.60
N LEU A 29 2.46 -13.14 14.96
CA LEU A 29 1.33 -12.22 15.12
C LEU A 29 0.79 -12.20 16.55
N ALA A 30 0.72 -13.36 17.21
CA ALA A 30 0.29 -13.45 18.61
C ALA A 30 1.25 -12.68 19.53
N ASP A 31 2.57 -12.87 19.35
CA ASP A 31 3.60 -12.16 20.12
C ASP A 31 3.50 -10.64 19.91
N LYS A 32 3.31 -10.19 18.66
CA LYS A 32 3.14 -8.76 18.34
C LYS A 32 1.86 -8.18 18.93
N LYS A 33 0.76 -8.93 18.94
CA LYS A 33 -0.49 -8.51 19.58
C LYS A 33 -0.35 -8.41 21.10
N GLN A 34 0.39 -9.32 21.72
CA GLN A 34 0.69 -9.23 23.15
C GLN A 34 1.52 -7.98 23.45
N ALA A 35 2.60 -7.76 22.71
CA ALA A 35 3.44 -6.56 22.86
C ALA A 35 2.65 -5.26 22.62
N LEU A 36 1.71 -5.24 21.66
CA LEU A 36 0.80 -4.11 21.44
C LEU A 36 -0.06 -3.84 22.68
N HIS A 37 -0.62 -4.89 23.29
CA HIS A 37 -1.42 -4.75 24.51
C HIS A 37 -0.58 -4.24 25.68
N ASP A 38 0.64 -4.75 25.85
CA ASP A 38 1.54 -4.32 26.91
C ASP A 38 1.93 -2.83 26.76
N LEU A 39 2.22 -2.39 25.53
CA LEU A 39 2.48 -0.97 25.23
C LEU A 39 1.25 -0.07 25.51
N VAL A 40 0.04 -0.54 25.24
CA VAL A 40 -1.19 0.19 25.58
C VAL A 40 -1.33 0.34 27.09
N GLN A 41 -0.99 -0.69 27.86
CA GLN A 41 -0.99 -0.60 29.34
C GLN A 41 0.06 0.38 29.85
N VAL A 42 1.28 0.33 29.32
CA VAL A 42 2.36 1.29 29.67
C VAL A 42 1.91 2.72 29.39
N LYS A 43 1.35 2.98 28.20
CA LYS A 43 0.82 4.29 27.85
C LYS A 43 -0.25 4.76 28.84
N ALA A 44 -1.20 3.90 29.19
CA ALA A 44 -2.27 4.22 30.13
C ALA A 44 -1.73 4.51 31.55
N GLN A 45 -0.68 3.80 31.98
CA GLN A 45 -0.01 4.06 33.26
C GLN A 45 0.68 5.43 33.28
N ILE A 46 1.37 5.81 32.19
CA ILE A 46 2.00 7.13 32.06
C ILE A 46 0.93 8.24 32.13
N GLU A 47 -0.16 8.10 31.39
CA GLU A 47 -1.28 9.06 31.40
C GLU A 47 -1.92 9.18 32.79
N ALA A 48 -2.12 8.06 33.49
CA ALA A 48 -2.67 8.05 34.84
C ALA A 48 -1.73 8.68 35.88
N SER A 49 -0.42 8.42 35.79
CA SER A 49 0.58 9.02 36.67
C SER A 49 0.60 10.54 36.52
N LEU A 50 0.71 11.03 35.28
CA LEU A 50 0.71 12.45 34.98
C LEU A 50 -0.59 13.14 35.40
N ALA A 51 -1.74 12.49 35.19
CA ALA A 51 -3.01 13.01 35.67
C ALA A 51 -3.07 13.12 37.21
N GLY A 52 -2.51 12.13 37.93
CA GLY A 52 -2.40 12.14 39.39
C GLY A 52 -1.49 13.25 39.90
N GLU A 53 -0.35 13.48 39.26
CA GLU A 53 0.57 14.57 39.56
C GLU A 53 -0.11 15.94 39.38
N VAL A 54 -0.73 16.17 38.22
CA VAL A 54 -1.43 17.44 37.93
C VAL A 54 -2.61 17.68 38.88
N ALA A 55 -3.30 16.62 39.31
CA ALA A 55 -4.43 16.72 40.23
C ALA A 55 -4.02 17.00 41.69
N SER A 56 -2.83 16.54 42.10
CA SER A 56 -2.30 16.71 43.46
C SER A 56 -1.46 17.99 43.62
N GLU A 57 -1.11 18.65 42.53
CA GLU A 57 -0.31 19.87 42.54
C GLU A 57 -1.04 21.05 43.19
N VAL A 58 -0.42 21.64 44.21
CA VAL A 58 -0.90 22.80 44.95
C VAL A 58 0.02 24.00 44.74
N ASP A 59 -0.55 25.19 44.79
CA ASP A 59 0.19 26.46 44.77
C ASP A 59 0.82 26.78 46.13
N GLU A 60 1.58 27.88 46.21
CA GLU A 60 2.22 28.37 47.45
C GLU A 60 1.20 28.69 48.56
N ALA A 61 -0.07 28.94 48.19
CA ALA A 61 -1.16 29.19 49.12
C ALA A 61 -1.89 27.92 49.57
N GLY A 62 -1.43 26.73 49.15
CA GLY A 62 -2.02 25.43 49.46
C GLY A 62 -3.34 25.13 48.73
N ARG A 63 -3.69 25.93 47.71
CA ARG A 63 -4.87 25.70 46.85
C ARG A 63 -4.45 24.87 45.65
N LYS A 64 -5.40 24.15 45.03
CA LYS A 64 -5.12 23.36 43.81
C LYS A 64 -4.64 24.29 42.70
N ARG A 65 -3.48 23.98 42.10
CA ARG A 65 -2.89 24.76 41.01
C ARG A 65 -3.79 24.82 39.77
N TYR A 66 -4.52 23.72 39.50
CA TYR A 66 -5.44 23.58 38.38
C TYR A 66 -6.86 23.23 38.87
N PRO A 67 -7.66 24.22 39.30
CA PRO A 67 -8.97 23.99 39.89
C PRO A 67 -10.01 23.49 38.86
N ASN A 68 -9.97 24.01 37.64
CA ASN A 68 -10.86 23.62 36.55
C ASN A 68 -10.39 22.34 35.85
N GLU A 69 -11.33 21.50 35.40
CA GLU A 69 -11.07 20.29 34.62
C GLU A 69 -10.40 20.60 33.27
N GLU A 70 -10.82 21.67 32.59
CA GLU A 70 -10.21 22.08 31.32
C GLU A 70 -8.74 22.48 31.50
N SER A 71 -8.44 23.23 32.57
CA SER A 71 -7.06 23.61 32.92
C SER A 71 -6.19 22.39 33.24
N ARG A 72 -6.75 21.37 33.92
CA ARG A 72 -6.04 20.11 34.15
C ARG A 72 -5.77 19.37 32.85
N LYS A 73 -6.78 19.23 31.98
CA LYS A 73 -6.64 18.56 30.67
C LYS A 73 -5.60 19.24 29.79
N ALA A 74 -5.59 20.58 29.74
CA ALA A 74 -4.60 21.34 28.98
C ALA A 74 -3.18 21.13 29.50
N GLU A 75 -2.99 21.15 30.83
CA GLU A 75 -1.68 20.91 31.44
C GLU A 75 -1.20 19.46 31.25
N ILE A 76 -2.09 18.47 31.42
CA ILE A 76 -1.77 17.07 31.15
C ILE A 76 -1.34 16.90 29.69
N ALA A 77 -2.08 17.49 28.74
CA ALA A 77 -1.73 17.44 27.32
C ALA A 77 -0.35 18.07 27.04
N ARG A 78 -0.05 19.21 27.67
CA ARG A 78 1.28 19.86 27.57
C ARG A 78 2.39 18.95 28.09
N ARG A 79 2.21 18.37 29.28
CA ARG A 79 3.21 17.44 29.85
C ARG A 79 3.37 16.17 29.03
N LEU A 80 2.30 15.62 28.46
CA LEU A 80 2.38 14.46 27.56
C LEU A 80 3.14 14.77 26.26
N GLN A 81 3.03 15.99 25.74
CA GLN A 81 3.82 16.44 24.58
C GLN A 81 5.31 16.55 24.92
N GLU A 82 5.65 16.99 26.13
CA GLU A 82 7.02 17.11 26.62
C GLU A 82 7.62 15.78 27.12
N ASN A 83 6.76 14.81 27.49
CA ASN A 83 7.20 13.51 28.01
C ASN A 83 7.75 12.61 26.89
N ARG A 84 9.06 12.39 26.92
CA ARG A 84 9.78 11.57 25.94
C ARG A 84 9.33 10.11 25.93
N GLU A 85 9.11 9.49 27.10
CA GLU A 85 8.69 8.09 27.21
C GLU A 85 7.30 7.88 26.58
N TYR A 86 6.40 8.85 26.73
CA TYR A 86 5.10 8.84 26.08
C TYR A 86 5.22 8.89 24.56
N GLN A 87 6.05 9.80 24.02
CA GLN A 87 6.26 9.92 22.58
C GLN A 87 6.91 8.67 21.97
N GLU A 88 7.90 8.10 22.65
CA GLU A 88 8.53 6.84 22.24
C GLU A 88 7.53 5.69 22.26
N THR A 89 6.69 5.59 23.30
CA THR A 89 5.62 4.58 23.38
C THR A 89 4.58 4.75 22.28
N GLU A 90 4.17 5.99 21.97
CA GLU A 90 3.26 6.30 20.86
C GLU A 90 3.84 5.89 19.51
N GLN A 91 5.13 6.15 19.27
CA GLN A 91 5.80 5.73 18.04
C GLN A 91 5.86 4.21 17.94
N MET A 92 6.28 3.51 19.01
CA MET A 92 6.29 2.05 19.07
C MET A 92 4.90 1.45 18.84
N LEU A 93 3.84 2.08 19.37
CA LEU A 93 2.46 1.66 19.13
C LEU A 93 2.05 1.79 17.66
N ARG A 94 2.49 2.84 16.96
CA ARG A 94 2.23 2.99 15.51
C ARG A 94 2.96 1.94 14.72
N ASP A 95 4.24 1.74 15.01
CA ASP A 95 5.09 0.79 14.30
C ASP A 95 4.56 -0.64 14.48
N ILE A 96 4.24 -1.06 15.71
CA ILE A 96 3.75 -2.42 15.96
C ILE A 96 2.35 -2.66 15.36
N ARG A 97 1.48 -1.64 15.31
CA ARG A 97 0.18 -1.74 14.63
C ARG A 97 0.37 -1.95 13.15
N GLN A 98 1.28 -1.19 12.54
CA GLN A 98 1.61 -1.34 11.12
C GLN A 98 2.15 -2.75 10.83
N GLU A 99 3.09 -3.24 11.65
CA GLU A 99 3.60 -4.60 11.55
C GLU A 99 2.50 -5.67 11.69
N CYS A 100 1.54 -5.49 12.62
CA CYS A 100 0.41 -6.40 12.76
C CYS A 100 -0.46 -6.44 11.51
N ILE A 101 -0.79 -5.28 10.93
CA ILE A 101 -1.60 -5.18 9.71
C ILE A 101 -0.89 -5.89 8.54
N GLU A 102 0.42 -5.68 8.40
CA GLU A 102 1.21 -6.33 7.36
C GLU A 102 1.29 -7.85 7.53
N LEU A 103 1.47 -8.32 8.76
CA LEU A 103 1.48 -9.75 9.09
C LEU A 103 0.11 -10.40 8.85
N GLU A 104 -0.98 -9.74 9.22
CA GLU A 104 -2.35 -10.22 8.96
C GLU A 104 -2.61 -10.34 7.46
N ALA A 105 -2.23 -9.33 6.67
CA ALA A 105 -2.37 -9.38 5.22
C ALA A 105 -1.55 -10.52 4.60
N LYS A 106 -0.30 -10.73 5.07
CA LYS A 106 0.55 -11.85 4.63
C LYS A 106 -0.05 -13.21 5.01
N LEU A 107 -0.56 -13.33 6.24
CA LEU A 107 -1.20 -14.53 6.75
C LEU A 107 -2.44 -14.90 5.94
N ASP A 108 -3.32 -13.94 5.67
CA ASP A 108 -4.55 -14.17 4.90
C ASP A 108 -4.23 -14.56 3.45
N ARG A 109 -3.22 -13.91 2.86
CA ARG A 109 -2.72 -14.30 1.53
C ARG A 109 -2.21 -15.75 1.54
N ALA A 110 -1.35 -16.13 2.49
CA ALA A 110 -0.81 -17.48 2.59
C ALA A 110 -1.92 -18.53 2.80
N ARG A 111 -2.93 -18.22 3.64
CA ARG A 111 -4.11 -19.07 3.84
C ARG A 111 -4.92 -19.25 2.56
N TYR A 112 -5.15 -18.17 1.82
CA TYR A 112 -5.83 -18.22 0.54
C TYR A 112 -5.06 -19.07 -0.48
N GLU A 113 -3.75 -18.86 -0.59
CA GLU A 113 -2.87 -19.63 -1.48
C GLU A 113 -2.88 -21.13 -1.13
N HIS A 114 -2.81 -21.48 0.15
CA HIS A 114 -2.89 -22.87 0.60
C HIS A 114 -4.25 -23.50 0.25
N ARG A 115 -5.36 -22.78 0.52
CA ARG A 115 -6.71 -23.25 0.18
C ARG A 115 -6.89 -23.41 -1.33
N ALA A 116 -6.37 -22.48 -2.11
CA ALA A 116 -6.42 -22.57 -3.57
C ALA A 116 -5.63 -23.78 -4.07
N ALA A 117 -4.39 -23.97 -3.60
CA ALA A 117 -3.54 -25.09 -3.99
C ALA A 117 -4.18 -26.45 -3.66
N THR A 118 -4.71 -26.61 -2.45
CA THR A 118 -5.40 -27.85 -2.03
C THR A 118 -6.66 -28.11 -2.86
N THR A 119 -7.48 -27.08 -3.11
CA THR A 119 -8.69 -27.20 -3.95
C THR A 119 -8.35 -27.62 -5.39
N LEU A 120 -7.32 -27.01 -5.98
CA LEU A 120 -6.85 -27.35 -7.32
C LEU A 120 -6.32 -28.79 -7.38
N LEU A 121 -5.57 -29.24 -6.37
CA LEU A 121 -5.10 -30.63 -6.27
C LEU A 121 -6.26 -31.62 -6.18
N TYR A 122 -7.31 -31.32 -5.41
CA TYR A 122 -8.52 -32.15 -5.36
C TYR A 122 -9.26 -32.20 -6.70
N LEU A 123 -9.34 -31.07 -7.40
CA LEU A 123 -9.98 -31.01 -8.72
C LEU A 123 -9.18 -31.80 -9.76
N VAL A 124 -7.85 -31.70 -9.76
CA VAL A 124 -6.97 -32.53 -10.61
C VAL A 124 -7.13 -34.00 -10.26
N ALA A 125 -7.09 -34.38 -8.97
CA ALA A 125 -7.24 -35.76 -8.54
C ALA A 125 -8.58 -36.37 -8.95
N SER A 126 -9.68 -35.63 -8.78
CA SER A 126 -11.03 -36.07 -9.20
C SER A 126 -11.16 -36.15 -10.72
N GLY A 127 -10.56 -35.21 -11.47
CA GLY A 127 -10.48 -35.26 -12.93
C GLY A 127 -9.75 -36.51 -13.44
N VAL A 128 -8.63 -36.87 -12.80
CA VAL A 128 -7.87 -38.10 -13.11
C VAL A 128 -8.69 -39.36 -12.80
N GLN A 129 -9.33 -39.43 -11.62
CA GLN A 129 -10.17 -40.57 -11.24
C GLN A 129 -11.37 -40.76 -12.18
N GLY A 130 -11.97 -39.66 -12.64
CA GLY A 130 -13.07 -39.66 -13.60
C GLY A 130 -12.65 -39.83 -15.06
N SER A 131 -11.36 -40.02 -15.35
CA SER A 131 -10.81 -40.04 -16.72
C SER A 131 -11.20 -38.82 -17.55
N ASN A 132 -11.43 -37.67 -16.90
CA ASN A 132 -11.85 -36.43 -17.55
C ASN A 132 -10.63 -35.54 -17.85
N GLN A 133 -9.90 -35.93 -18.89
CA GLN A 133 -8.65 -35.27 -19.29
C GLN A 133 -8.82 -33.78 -19.60
N ALA A 134 -9.97 -33.38 -20.18
CA ALA A 134 -10.26 -31.98 -20.50
C ALA A 134 -10.30 -31.09 -19.24
N VAL A 135 -10.85 -31.59 -18.13
CA VAL A 135 -10.86 -30.84 -16.85
C VAL A 135 -9.45 -30.71 -16.29
N VAL A 136 -8.66 -31.78 -16.34
CA VAL A 136 -7.26 -31.75 -15.87
C VAL A 136 -6.45 -30.72 -16.67
N GLU A 137 -6.57 -30.73 -18.00
CA GLU A 137 -5.85 -29.79 -18.87
C GLU A 137 -6.32 -28.34 -18.66
N ALA A 138 -7.62 -28.10 -18.50
CA ALA A 138 -8.14 -26.76 -18.22
C ALA A 138 -7.60 -26.19 -16.90
N VAL A 139 -7.60 -27.00 -15.84
CA VAL A 139 -7.13 -26.58 -14.50
C VAL A 139 -5.64 -26.30 -14.53
N LEU A 140 -4.83 -27.19 -15.11
CA LEU A 140 -3.39 -27.00 -15.21
C LEU A 140 -3.03 -25.84 -16.15
N GLY A 141 -3.82 -25.60 -17.20
CA GLY A 141 -3.64 -24.46 -18.10
C GLY A 141 -3.85 -23.11 -17.40
N VAL A 142 -4.88 -23.00 -16.56
CA VAL A 142 -5.12 -21.78 -15.75
C VAL A 142 -3.97 -21.56 -14.76
N CYS A 143 -3.54 -22.62 -14.06
CA CYS A 143 -2.44 -22.51 -13.10
C CYS A 143 -1.12 -22.07 -13.77
N ALA A 144 -0.83 -22.60 -14.96
CA ALA A 144 0.36 -22.22 -15.72
C ALA A 144 0.29 -20.75 -16.20
N ALA A 145 -0.89 -20.28 -16.61
CA ALA A 145 -1.09 -18.90 -17.01
C ALA A 145 -0.93 -17.93 -15.83
N ASP A 146 -1.48 -18.28 -14.67
CA ASP A 146 -1.35 -17.47 -13.45
C ASP A 146 0.11 -17.39 -12.99
N ALA A 147 0.84 -18.50 -12.99
CA ALA A 147 2.26 -18.53 -12.66
C ALA A 147 3.11 -17.64 -13.59
N ALA A 148 2.79 -17.63 -14.90
CA ALA A 148 3.46 -16.77 -15.86
C ALA A 148 3.14 -15.27 -15.64
N GLN A 149 1.90 -14.95 -15.25
CA GLN A 149 1.51 -13.57 -14.93
C GLN A 149 2.18 -13.08 -13.65
N ASP A 150 2.26 -13.92 -12.62
CA ASP A 150 2.91 -13.59 -11.36
C ASP A 150 4.40 -13.35 -11.56
N ALA A 151 5.09 -14.22 -12.29
CA ALA A 151 6.51 -14.03 -12.65
C ALA A 151 6.74 -12.71 -13.41
N ALA A 152 5.89 -12.40 -14.40
CA ALA A 152 5.99 -11.14 -15.14
C ALA A 152 5.68 -9.91 -14.28
N ARG A 153 4.82 -10.05 -13.25
CA ARG A 153 4.52 -8.97 -12.31
C ARG A 153 5.67 -8.74 -11.33
N GLU A 154 6.29 -9.81 -10.84
CA GLU A 154 7.47 -9.75 -9.98
C GLU A 154 8.66 -9.12 -10.71
N GLU A 155 8.93 -9.52 -11.96
CA GLU A 155 10.00 -8.93 -12.78
C GLU A 155 9.80 -7.42 -12.97
N LYS A 156 8.57 -6.98 -13.26
CA LYS A 156 8.23 -5.55 -13.37
C LYS A 156 8.43 -4.81 -12.05
N MET A 157 8.04 -5.43 -10.94
CA MET A 157 8.21 -4.83 -9.61
C MET A 157 9.70 -4.73 -9.25
N GLN A 158 10.49 -5.74 -9.56
CA GLN A 158 11.95 -5.75 -9.36
C GLN A 158 12.63 -4.66 -10.19
N ASN A 159 12.27 -4.53 -11.47
CA ASN A 159 12.79 -3.49 -12.36
C ASN A 159 12.43 -2.09 -11.86
N PHE A 160 11.23 -1.91 -11.32
CA PHE A 160 10.80 -0.67 -10.70
C PHE A 160 11.63 -0.33 -9.45
N VAL A 161 11.83 -1.30 -8.56
CA VAL A 161 12.66 -1.11 -7.35
C VAL A 161 14.11 -0.79 -7.71
N ASN A 162 14.69 -1.50 -8.68
CA ASN A 162 16.06 -1.25 -9.16
C ASN A 162 16.19 0.17 -9.72
N CYS A 163 15.21 0.64 -10.49
CA CYS A 163 15.19 2.01 -11.01
C CYS A 163 15.14 3.07 -9.90
N LEU A 164 14.42 2.82 -8.80
CA LEU A 164 14.40 3.73 -7.66
C LEU A 164 15.73 3.77 -6.92
N GLN A 165 16.46 2.66 -6.85
CA GLN A 165 17.73 2.56 -6.12
C GLN A 165 18.92 3.13 -6.89
N THR A 166 18.99 2.92 -8.20
CA THR A 166 20.14 3.39 -9.00
C THR A 166 20.03 4.85 -9.39
N GLY A 167 18.84 5.47 -9.29
CA GLY A 167 18.58 6.83 -9.79
C GLY A 167 18.70 6.96 -11.31
N GLU A 168 19.11 5.89 -11.98
CA GLU A 168 19.11 5.75 -13.43
C GLU A 168 17.68 5.45 -13.86
N VAL A 169 16.99 6.49 -14.32
CA VAL A 169 15.80 6.31 -15.13
C VAL A 169 16.24 5.48 -16.32
N PRO A 170 15.68 4.29 -16.59
CA PRO A 170 16.05 3.53 -17.77
C PRO A 170 15.85 4.45 -18.97
N HIS A 171 16.96 4.79 -19.61
CA HIS A 171 16.95 5.41 -20.92
C HIS A 171 16.36 4.34 -21.82
N GLU A 172 15.03 4.39 -22.03
CA GLU A 172 14.40 3.70 -23.14
C GLU A 172 15.19 4.14 -24.37
N SER A 173 16.03 3.23 -24.86
CA SER A 173 16.79 3.43 -26.08
C SER A 173 15.84 3.95 -27.15
N ASP A 174 16.24 5.05 -27.78
CA ASP A 174 15.57 5.75 -28.87
C ASP A 174 15.24 4.78 -30.02
N GLN A 175 14.19 3.99 -29.87
CA GLN A 175 13.47 3.47 -31.02
C GLN A 175 12.55 4.59 -31.50
N GLN A 176 13.08 5.32 -32.47
CA GLN A 176 12.41 6.25 -33.37
C GLN A 176 10.96 5.79 -33.69
N LYS A 177 10.00 6.18 -32.85
CA LYS A 177 8.61 6.27 -33.26
C LYS A 177 8.42 7.68 -33.80
N GLY A 178 8.47 7.77 -35.13
CA GLY A 178 8.18 8.99 -35.89
C GLY A 178 6.95 9.69 -35.29
N SER A 179 7.21 10.84 -34.69
CA SER A 179 6.19 11.76 -34.22
C SER A 179 5.47 12.32 -35.44
N ARG A 180 4.41 11.62 -35.87
CA ARG A 180 3.30 12.30 -36.54
C ARG A 180 2.75 13.31 -35.53
N GLN A 181 3.25 14.54 -35.58
CA GLN A 181 2.65 15.69 -34.92
C GLN A 181 1.25 15.86 -35.52
N ALA A 182 0.28 15.16 -34.95
CA ALA A 182 -1.10 15.57 -35.07
C ALA A 182 -1.18 16.95 -34.41
N LYS A 183 -1.47 17.99 -35.20
CA LYS A 183 -1.97 19.29 -34.71
C LYS A 183 -3.29 19.00 -33.99
N GLY A 184 -3.21 18.60 -32.73
CA GLY A 184 -4.36 18.50 -31.85
C GLY A 184 -4.61 19.87 -31.21
N ASP A 185 -5.89 20.23 -31.09
CA ASP A 185 -6.30 21.40 -30.32
C ASP A 185 -5.96 21.18 -28.85
N TYR A 186 -5.00 21.97 -28.35
CA TYR A 186 -4.62 21.95 -26.94
C TYR A 186 -5.46 22.98 -26.19
N ARG A 187 -6.00 22.58 -25.04
CA ARG A 187 -6.73 23.46 -24.10
C ARG A 187 -5.91 23.65 -22.84
N GLU A 188 -6.13 24.76 -22.13
CA GLU A 188 -5.55 25.03 -20.81
C GLU A 188 -6.67 25.11 -19.78
N ALA A 189 -6.47 24.51 -18.61
CA ALA A 189 -7.39 24.62 -17.47
C ALA A 189 -6.61 24.76 -16.17
N ARG A 190 -7.18 25.52 -15.22
CA ARG A 190 -6.69 25.58 -13.84
C ARG A 190 -7.37 24.50 -13.02
N VAL A 191 -6.56 23.71 -12.32
CA VAL A 191 -7.03 22.60 -11.50
C VAL A 191 -6.23 22.47 -10.23
N THR A 192 -6.86 21.99 -9.17
CA THR A 192 -6.19 21.57 -7.94
C THR A 192 -5.93 20.07 -8.02
N VAL A 193 -4.67 19.66 -7.80
CA VAL A 193 -4.32 18.23 -7.79
C VAL A 193 -4.69 17.64 -6.44
N LEU A 194 -5.66 16.74 -6.37
CA LEU A 194 -6.08 16.10 -5.13
C LEU A 194 -5.24 14.88 -4.79
N GLU A 195 -4.91 14.08 -5.80
CA GLU A 195 -4.16 12.83 -5.62
C GLU A 195 -3.37 12.49 -6.89
N ALA A 196 -2.24 11.79 -6.77
CA ALA A 196 -1.50 11.26 -7.90
C ALA A 196 -1.09 9.79 -7.65
N ARG A 197 -1.34 8.93 -8.63
CA ARG A 197 -0.98 7.50 -8.59
C ARG A 197 -0.29 7.05 -9.88
N PRO A 198 0.56 6.01 -9.84
CA PRO A 198 1.05 5.36 -11.05
C PRO A 198 -0.11 4.88 -11.95
N GLY A 199 0.00 5.15 -13.25
CA GLY A 199 -0.94 4.72 -14.27
C GLY A 199 -0.67 3.29 -14.75
N LYS A 200 -1.48 2.81 -15.71
CA LYS A 200 -1.35 1.46 -16.29
C LYS A 200 -0.09 1.27 -17.13
N SER A 201 0.43 2.34 -17.72
CA SER A 201 1.63 2.30 -18.55
C SER A 201 2.80 2.87 -17.77
N GLU A 202 3.99 2.31 -18.01
CA GLU A 202 5.22 2.83 -17.44
C GLU A 202 5.41 4.31 -17.76
N ASN A 203 5.89 5.06 -16.76
CA ASN A 203 6.09 6.50 -16.79
C ASN A 203 4.81 7.34 -16.99
N VAL A 204 3.61 6.76 -16.86
CA VAL A 204 2.35 7.53 -16.82
C VAL A 204 1.90 7.69 -15.37
N ILE A 205 1.61 8.92 -14.95
CA ILE A 205 0.95 9.24 -13.69
C ILE A 205 -0.49 9.62 -13.98
N ARG A 206 -1.42 9.04 -13.22
CA ARG A 206 -2.83 9.46 -13.16
C ARG A 206 -3.01 10.35 -11.95
N ALA A 207 -3.23 11.63 -12.19
CA ALA A 207 -3.63 12.58 -11.18
C ALA A 207 -5.16 12.72 -11.15
N TYR A 208 -5.75 12.81 -9.97
CA TYR A 208 -7.14 13.18 -9.76
C TYR A 208 -7.19 14.67 -9.44
N CYS A 209 -7.89 15.44 -10.25
CA CYS A 209 -7.87 16.89 -10.20
C CYS A 209 -9.29 17.45 -10.10
N GLU A 210 -9.44 18.59 -9.45
CA GLU A 210 -10.70 19.33 -9.31
C GLU A 210 -10.56 20.69 -9.98
N THR A 211 -11.50 21.05 -10.86
CA THR A 211 -11.56 22.38 -11.49
C THR A 211 -12.09 23.41 -10.50
N GLY A 212 -11.93 24.71 -10.83
CA GLY A 212 -12.51 25.79 -10.02
C GLY A 212 -14.04 25.73 -9.88
N ASP A 213 -14.71 25.04 -10.81
CA ASP A 213 -16.17 24.81 -10.79
C ASP A 213 -16.57 23.59 -9.92
N GLY A 214 -15.60 22.90 -9.31
CA GLY A 214 -15.82 21.70 -8.49
C GLY A 214 -15.97 20.40 -9.29
N GLU A 215 -15.75 20.42 -10.60
CA GLU A 215 -15.77 19.20 -11.41
C GLU A 215 -14.48 18.41 -11.21
N ARG A 216 -14.61 17.09 -10.98
CA ARG A 216 -13.48 16.20 -10.72
C ARG A 216 -13.19 15.32 -11.94
N GLY A 217 -11.93 15.29 -12.34
CA GLY A 217 -11.48 14.58 -13.52
C GLY A 217 -10.09 13.95 -13.35
N ALA A 218 -9.82 12.92 -14.16
CA ALA A 218 -8.49 12.32 -14.23
C ALA A 218 -7.61 13.03 -15.27
N VAL A 219 -6.42 13.44 -14.85
CA VAL A 219 -5.38 14.03 -15.68
C VAL A 219 -4.20 13.07 -15.76
N TYR A 220 -3.82 12.67 -16.97
CA TYR A 220 -2.72 11.75 -17.23
C TYR A 220 -1.51 12.51 -17.74
N GLY A 221 -0.37 12.36 -17.07
CA GLY A 221 0.91 12.92 -17.53
C GLY A 221 1.91 11.81 -17.77
N LYS A 222 2.64 11.87 -18.89
CA LYS A 222 3.76 10.96 -19.17
C LYS A 222 5.10 11.62 -18.84
N ASN A 223 6.08 10.83 -18.41
CA ASN A 223 7.47 11.24 -18.16
C ASN A 223 7.54 12.44 -17.19
N GLY A 224 8.31 13.48 -17.54
CA GLY A 224 8.50 14.67 -16.72
C GLY A 224 7.19 15.37 -16.34
N THR A 225 6.19 15.39 -17.24
CA THR A 225 4.88 15.98 -16.95
C THR A 225 4.14 15.19 -15.86
N GLY A 226 4.22 13.85 -15.90
CA GLY A 226 3.65 12.99 -14.86
C GLY A 226 4.32 13.20 -13.49
N ARG A 227 5.65 13.31 -13.47
CA ARG A 227 6.41 13.59 -12.23
C ARG A 227 6.05 14.96 -11.63
N LYS A 228 5.86 15.98 -12.47
CA LYS A 228 5.40 17.30 -12.03
C LYS A 228 4.00 17.25 -11.41
N LEU A 229 3.06 16.51 -12.01
CA LEU A 229 1.72 16.32 -11.41
C LEU A 229 1.81 15.68 -10.03
N ALA A 230 2.64 14.65 -9.88
CA ALA A 230 2.83 13.97 -8.60
C ALA A 230 3.47 14.87 -7.52
N ALA A 231 4.37 15.78 -7.91
CA ALA A 231 5.03 16.70 -6.98
C ALA A 231 4.13 17.85 -6.51
N LEU A 232 3.05 18.16 -7.24
CA LEU A 232 2.16 19.31 -7.00
C LEU A 232 0.82 18.91 -6.38
N VAL A 233 0.75 17.74 -5.73
CA VAL A 233 -0.45 17.30 -4.98
C VAL A 233 -0.76 18.32 -3.87
N GLY A 234 -2.02 18.77 -3.82
CA GLY A 234 -2.52 19.81 -2.93
C GLY A 234 -2.37 21.24 -3.46
N GLN A 235 -1.77 21.43 -4.64
CA GLN A 235 -1.55 22.77 -5.22
C GLN A 235 -2.47 23.01 -6.42
N GLU A 236 -2.80 24.29 -6.65
CA GLU A 236 -3.49 24.75 -7.86
C GLU A 236 -2.46 24.95 -8.98
N ILE A 237 -2.69 24.33 -10.14
CA ILE A 237 -1.78 24.31 -11.28
C ILE A 237 -2.51 24.65 -12.57
N THR A 238 -1.79 25.13 -13.58
CA THR A 238 -2.34 25.28 -14.94
C THR A 238 -1.87 24.14 -15.82
N VAL A 239 -2.80 23.31 -16.28
CA VAL A 239 -2.51 22.16 -17.13
C VAL A 239 -2.87 22.50 -18.57
N LYS A 240 -1.89 22.37 -19.48
CA LYS A 240 -2.14 22.33 -20.92
C LYS A 240 -2.36 20.89 -21.34
N PHE A 241 -3.55 20.56 -21.82
CA PHE A 241 -3.97 19.19 -22.11
C PHE A 241 -4.61 19.03 -23.48
N ARG A 242 -4.77 17.78 -23.89
CA ARG A 242 -5.68 17.33 -24.94
C ARG A 242 -6.70 16.37 -24.34
N GLU A 243 -7.91 16.35 -24.87
CA GLU A 243 -8.91 15.37 -24.46
C GLU A 243 -8.50 13.97 -24.96
N GLY A 244 -8.64 12.98 -24.08
CA GLY A 244 -8.42 11.58 -24.40
C GLY A 244 -9.59 10.72 -23.92
N ASN A 245 -9.59 9.46 -24.32
CA ASN A 245 -10.71 8.54 -24.07
C ASN A 245 -11.01 8.30 -22.58
N TYR A 246 -10.05 8.56 -21.69
CA TYR A 246 -10.15 8.27 -20.26
C TYR A 246 -9.98 9.50 -19.37
N GLY A 247 -9.96 10.69 -19.95
CA GLY A 247 -9.69 11.95 -19.26
C GLY A 247 -8.73 12.85 -20.03
N TRP A 248 -8.16 13.84 -19.35
CA TRP A 248 -7.25 14.81 -19.96
C TRP A 248 -5.83 14.27 -20.01
N PHE A 249 -5.15 14.42 -21.15
CA PHE A 249 -3.75 14.08 -21.27
C PHE A 249 -2.90 15.34 -21.22
N ALA A 250 -2.18 15.52 -20.11
CA ALA A 250 -1.34 16.68 -19.84
C ALA A 250 -0.10 16.66 -20.74
N VAL A 251 0.05 17.74 -21.50
CA VAL A 251 1.20 18.02 -22.36
C VAL A 251 2.21 18.86 -21.61
N ALA A 252 1.74 19.84 -20.85
CA ALA A 252 2.56 20.68 -19.98
C ALA A 252 1.82 21.03 -18.68
N VAL A 253 2.58 21.19 -17.61
CA VAL A 253 2.11 21.62 -16.28
C VAL A 253 2.93 22.85 -15.90
N LYS A 254 2.23 23.94 -15.59
CA LYS A 254 2.78 25.20 -15.12
C LYS A 254 2.34 25.44 -13.68
#